data_AF-A0A3C0G9E6-F1
#
_entry.id   AF-A0A3C0G9E6-F1
#
_cell.length_a   1.000
_cell.length_b   1.000
_cell.length_c   1.000
_cell.angle_alpha   90.00
_cell.angle_beta   90.00
_cell.angle_gamma   90.00
#
_symmetry.space_group_name_H-M   'P 1'
#
loop_
_entity.id
_entity.type
_entity.pdbx_description
1 polymer ?
#
loop_
_entity_poly.entity_id
_entity_poly.type
_entity_poly.pdbx_seq_one_letter_code
_entity_poly.pdbx_strand_id
1 'polypeptide(L)' 'KYNVPSEDEELVFYKSLLTERWWTEVPSIFTSHTKANTPALLPCTEKDYVDACNQQIPERWFKAYKKGFN' A
#
# COMPACT_ATOMS: atom_id res chain seq x y z
N LYS A 1 -10.87 3.51 6.14
CA LYS A 1 -9.56 2.87 6.43
C LYS A 1 -9.84 1.40 6.64
N TYR A 2 -9.09 0.52 5.99
CA TYR A 2 -9.23 -0.92 6.05
C TYR A 2 -7.84 -1.50 6.28
N ASN A 3 -7.68 -2.30 7.33
CA ASN A 3 -6.42 -2.96 7.65
C ASN A 3 -6.54 -4.41 7.17
N VAL A 4 -5.64 -4.81 6.28
CA VAL A 4 -5.60 -6.15 5.69
C VAL A 4 -4.34 -6.83 6.21
N PRO A 5 -4.45 -7.82 7.10
CA PRO A 5 -3.31 -8.60 7.55
C PRO A 5 -2.84 -9.50 6.40
N SER A 6 -1.60 -9.31 5.94
CA SER A 6 -0.95 -10.16 4.94
C SER A 6 0.15 -11.00 5.59
N GLU A 7 0.69 -12.01 4.88
CA GLU A 7 1.71 -12.93 5.43
C GLU A 7 2.98 -12.22 5.92
N ASP A 8 3.44 -11.21 5.18
CA ASP A 8 4.67 -10.49 5.52
C ASP A 8 4.43 -9.18 6.30
N GLU A 9 3.33 -8.46 6.02
CA GLU A 9 3.06 -7.13 6.59
C GLU A 9 1.55 -6.79 6.66
N GLU A 10 1.17 -5.81 7.50
CA GLU A 10 -0.18 -5.25 7.53
C GLU A 10 -0.36 -4.17 6.44
N LEU A 11 -1.27 -4.41 5.49
CA LEU A 11 -1.61 -3.47 4.43
C LEU A 11 -2.73 -2.55 4.89
N VAL A 12 -2.56 -1.23 4.71
CA VAL A 12 -3.61 -0.26 5.04
C VAL A 12 -4.20 0.33 3.77
N PHE A 13 -5.51 0.17 3.59
CA PHE A 13 -6.26 0.71 2.47
C PHE A 13 -7.20 1.85 2.89
N TYR A 14 -7.38 2.82 2.01
CA TYR A 14 -8.32 3.93 2.17
C TYR A 14 -9.26 3.99 0.97
N LYS A 15 -10.56 3.98 1.23
CA LYS A 15 -11.60 4.23 0.21
C LYS A 15 -12.17 5.62 0.44
N SER A 16 -12.21 6.43 -0.62
CA SER A 16 -13.02 7.64 -0.65
C SER A 16 -14.44 7.27 -1.07
N LEU A 17 -15.43 7.53 -0.20
CA LEU A 17 -16.85 7.30 -0.53
C LEU A 17 -17.38 8.32 -1.54
N LEU A 18 -16.70 9.46 -1.71
CA LEU A 18 -17.11 10.52 -2.63
C LEU A 18 -16.67 10.26 -4.06
N THR A 19 -15.43 9.78 -4.24
CA THR A 19 -14.81 9.61 -5.56
C THR A 19 -14.61 8.14 -5.93
N GLU A 20 -14.98 7.22 -5.04
CA GLU A 20 -14.75 5.76 -5.15
C GLU A 20 -13.29 5.38 -5.42
N ARG A 21 -12.36 6.29 -5.13
CA ARG A 21 -10.92 6.06 -5.32
C ARG A 21 -10.38 5.31 -4.13
N TRP A 22 -9.54 4.34 -4.42
CA TRP A 22 -8.84 3.56 -3.43
C TRP A 22 -7.38 3.98 -3.35
N TRP A 23 -6.85 3.92 -2.13
CA TRP A 23 -5.45 4.16 -1.83
C TRP A 23 -4.94 3.07 -0.92
N THR A 24 -3.65 2.79 -1.00
CA THR A 24 -2.97 1.82 -0.14
C THR A 24 -1.66 2.41 0.38
N GLU A 25 -1.36 2.20 1.66
CA GLU A 25 -0.08 2.57 2.25
C GLU A 25 0.98 1.52 1.91
N VAL A 26 2.14 2.00 1.49
CA VAL A 26 3.38 1.23 1.38
C VAL A 26 4.41 1.82 2.32
N PRO A 27 5.16 0.99 3.07
CA PRO A 27 6.36 1.44 3.77
C PRO A 27 7.35 2.09 2.80
N SER A 28 7.65 3.37 3.01
CA SER A 28 8.71 4.06 2.27
C SER A 28 10.03 3.88 3.01
N ILE A 29 10.83 2.91 2.57
CA ILE A 29 12.13 2.55 3.18
C ILE A 29 13.32 3.44 2.72
N PHE A 30 13.09 4.44 1.87
CA PHE A 30 14.12 5.43 1.53
C PHE A 30 14.45 6.33 2.72
N THR A 31 15.47 5.95 3.50
CA THR A 31 16.08 6.83 4.50
C THR A 31 17.56 7.04 4.21
N SER A 32 17.89 7.56 3.02
CA SER A 32 19.15 8.28 2.85
C SER A 32 18.98 9.68 3.45
N HIS A 33 19.35 9.79 4.72
CA HIS A 33 19.66 11.03 5.42
C HIS A 33 18.52 12.09 5.48
N THR A 34 17.82 12.07 6.62
CA THR A 34 17.28 13.25 7.33
C THR A 34 15.78 13.59 7.20
N LYS A 35 14.94 12.99 6.36
CA LYS A 35 13.49 13.31 6.36
C LYS A 35 12.54 12.13 6.07
N ALA A 36 11.71 11.86 7.06
CA ALA A 36 10.36 11.28 7.04
C ALA A 36 10.21 9.75 6.89
N ASN A 37 9.96 9.10 8.03
CA ASN A 37 9.33 7.77 8.18
C ASN A 37 7.84 7.80 7.79
N THR A 38 7.49 8.44 6.68
CA THR A 38 6.09 8.55 6.24
C THR A 38 5.76 7.43 5.25
N PRO A 39 4.72 6.62 5.50
CA PRO A 39 4.24 5.66 4.52
C PRO A 39 3.79 6.41 3.26
N ALA A 40 4.13 5.89 2.08
CA ALA A 40 3.68 6.47 0.82
C ALA A 40 2.30 5.91 0.47
N LEU A 41 1.43 6.76 -0.08
CA LEU A 41 0.07 6.38 -0.50
C LEU A 41 0.06 6.15 -2.02
N LEU A 42 -0.36 4.95 -2.43
CA LEU A 42 -0.51 4.60 -3.83
C LEU A 42 -1.98 4.59 -4.22
N PRO A 43 -2.36 5.18 -5.36
CA PRO A 43 -3.70 5.00 -5.90
C PRO A 43 -3.86 3.54 -6.36
N CYS A 44 -4.88 2.87 -5.84
CA CYS A 44 -5.24 1.51 -6.21
C CYS A 44 -6.73 1.42 -6.57
N THR A 45 -7.20 0.22 -6.85
CA THR A 45 -8.61 -0.08 -7.12
C THR A 45 -9.21 -0.94 -6.02
N GLU A 46 -10.54 -1.07 -6.00
CA GLU A 46 -11.21 -1.99 -5.08
C GLU A 46 -10.76 -3.44 -5.31
N LYS A 47 -10.47 -3.78 -6.57
CA LYS A 47 -9.98 -5.12 -6.93
C LYS A 47 -8.65 -5.42 -6.25
N ASP A 48 -7.73 -4.45 -6.21
CA ASP A 48 -6.45 -4.58 -5.49
C ASP A 48 -6.65 -4.85 -4.00
N TYR A 49 -7.67 -4.24 -3.37
CA TYR A 49 -8.03 -4.51 -1.98
C TYR A 49 -8.58 -5.93 -1.78
N VAL A 50 -9.47 -6.38 -2.67
CA VAL A 50 -10.03 -7.74 -2.61
C VAL A 50 -8.94 -8.80 -2.82
N ASP A 51 -8.05 -8.58 -3.79
CA ASP A 51 -6.91 -9.47 -4.04
C ASP A 51 -5.98 -9.50 -2.82
N ALA A 52 -5.68 -8.34 -2.22
CA ALA A 52 -4.90 -8.27 -0.98
C ALA A 52 -5.57 -9.02 0.19
N CYS A 53 -6.91 -8.94 0.33
CA CYS A 53 -7.65 -9.74 1.30
C CYS A 53 -7.57 -11.25 1.04
N ASN A 54 -7.39 -11.66 -0.22
CA ASN A 54 -7.20 -13.05 -0.62
C ASN A 54 -5.73 -13.50 -0.55
N GLN A 55 -4.86 -12.79 0.19
CA GLN A 55 -3.42 -13.05 0.28
C GLN A 55 -2.68 -12.90 -1.07
N GLN A 56 -3.31 -12.23 -2.04
CA GLN A 56 -2.69 -11.91 -3.33
C GLN A 56 -2.32 -10.43 -3.36
N ILE A 57 -1.09 -10.13 -2.92
CA ILE A 57 -0.58 -8.75 -2.99
C ILE A 57 -0.43 -8.36 -4.47
N PRO A 58 -1.12 -7.31 -4.94
CA PRO A 58 -1.03 -6.90 -6.33
C PRO A 58 0.39 -6.45 -6.66
N GLU A 59 0.88 -6.85 -7.83
CA GLU A 59 2.25 -6.60 -8.28
C GLU A 59 2.61 -5.10 -8.29
N ARG A 60 1.62 -4.21 -8.37
CA ARG A 60 1.79 -2.75 -8.22
C ARG A 60 2.21 -2.33 -6.82
N TRP A 61 1.59 -2.90 -5.78
CA TRP A 61 1.99 -2.65 -4.39
C TRP A 61 3.40 -3.17 -4.17
N PHE A 62 3.67 -4.41 -4.59
CA PHE A 62 5.00 -5.02 -4.47
C PHE A 62 6.08 -4.25 -5.24
N LYS A 63 5.76 -3.73 -6.43
CA LYS A 63 6.67 -2.86 -7.22
C LYS A 63 6.98 -1.56 -6.50
N ALA A 64 6.00 -0.92 -5.89
CA ALA A 64 6.22 0.33 -5.17
C ALA A 64 6.98 0.10 -3.86
N TYR A 65 6.67 -0.97 -3.14
CA TYR A 65 7.43 -1.45 -1.98
C TYR A 65 8.89 -1.74 -2.36
N LYS A 66 9.10 -2.55 -3.41
CA LYS A 66 10.44 -2.91 -3.91
C LYS A 66 11.20 -1.72 -4.51
N LYS A 67 10.50 -0.74 -5.10
CA LYS A 67 11.14 0.49 -5.58
C LYS A 67 11.65 1.34 -4.42
N GLY A 68 11.09 1.19 -3.22
CA GLY A 68 11.65 1.68 -1.96
C GLY A 68 13.04 1.13 -1.62
N PHE A 69 13.42 -0.01 -2.21
CA PHE A 69 14.61 -0.80 -1.87
C PHE A 69 15.83 -0.53 -2.79
N ASN A 70 15.77 0.43 -3.74
CA ASN A 70 16.87 0.64 -4.70
C ASN A 70 17.43 2.05 -4.73
#